data_AF-A0A6P0PYL6-F1
#
_entry.id   AF-A0A6P0PYL6-F1
#
_cell.length_a   1.000
_cell.length_b   1.000
_cell.length_c   1.000
_cell.angle_alpha   90.00
_cell.angle_beta   90.00
_cell.angle_gamma   90.00
#
_symmetry.space_group_name_H-M   'P 1'
#
loop_
_entity.id
_entity.type
_entity.pdbx_description
1 polymer ?
#
loop_
_entity_poly.entity_id
_entity_poly.type
_entity_poly.pdbx_seq_one_letter_code
_entity_poly.pdbx_strand_id
1 'polypeptide(L)'
;TSTNKVEALDAGADDYLVKPLDIPELLARIRAVLRRSSTPLLPVLEWGLLHLDPSNCQVSYDQELLHLTPKEYGLVELFLRNPHRIFSQSFLLDNLWSFEEPPTENAVRAHIKSLRRKLKQAGAKNDLIETVYGLGYRLRQPPEEGSAQTKTEKNKGKKVAKKTPSNLKQSKSKSDSSVSPFPKAQSQEPKQSGLSAIWEQQKSNYIKRINVLEQLVTAWRDGDDCGKLEQEALREAHTLAGSLGSFGFDQASLKSREIEQILKSAKKVSKETIAHMSQLVVELGEQLETEPNLPKPSQSKPLSTFHSPFPISNSPRLLIVDDDLTLAQGLASELAAWKMQVEVAGDISQGRKAIAGNRPDVVLLDLCFPESLGNGFELLEELKTTQPPVPVVVFTAQESFAERVRVARLGGRGFLQKPVAPQKVMDAIAKALQQSGPPQAKLLIVDDDPQILDQLRTVLEPWGFQLTLLNDPQQFWETIEQCTPDLLILDVEMPEFSGIDLCQVVRNDPRWGELPVLFLSAVQDAETLQQVFMAGADDYVQKPIRDPELLARVLNRIERSQLRLKMIAQKNQMLSDK
;
A
#
# COMPACT_ATOMS: atom_id res chain seq x y z
N THR A 1 26.29 -6.79 2.30
CA THR A 1 26.89 -5.76 3.18
C THR A 1 25.77 -5.03 3.92
N SER A 2 26.06 -4.30 5.00
CA SER A 2 25.05 -3.48 5.71
C SER A 2 24.37 -2.48 4.78
N THR A 3 25.13 -1.89 3.86
CA THR A 3 24.64 -0.92 2.87
C THR A 3 23.56 -1.53 1.96
N ASN A 4 23.79 -2.73 1.39
CA ASN A 4 22.81 -3.36 0.50
C ASN A 4 21.49 -3.73 1.22
N LYS A 5 21.56 -4.03 2.53
CA LYS A 5 20.38 -4.34 3.34
C LYS A 5 19.51 -3.08 3.53
N VAL A 6 20.15 -1.97 3.87
CA VAL A 6 19.49 -0.66 4.04
C VAL A 6 18.87 -0.21 2.72
N GLU A 7 19.63 -0.28 1.61
CA GLU A 7 19.10 0.07 0.28
C GLU A 7 17.87 -0.76 -0.12
N ALA A 8 17.83 -2.05 0.23
CA ALA A 8 16.68 -2.90 -0.06
C ALA A 8 15.44 -2.50 0.75
N LEU A 9 15.61 -2.18 2.05
CA LEU A 9 14.52 -1.73 2.92
C LEU A 9 14.01 -0.35 2.51
N ASP A 10 14.90 0.58 2.19
CA ASP A 10 14.57 1.93 1.70
C ASP A 10 13.86 1.89 0.35
N ALA A 11 14.16 0.89 -0.50
CA ALA A 11 13.45 0.62 -1.74
C ALA A 11 12.03 0.05 -1.53
N GLY A 12 11.63 -0.20 -0.29
CA GLY A 12 10.28 -0.63 0.09
C GLY A 12 10.11 -2.14 0.32
N ALA A 13 11.20 -2.91 0.40
CA ALA A 13 11.12 -4.32 0.78
C ALA A 13 10.55 -4.47 2.20
N ASP A 14 9.69 -5.47 2.42
CA ASP A 14 9.14 -5.75 3.75
C ASP A 14 10.17 -6.41 4.68
N ASP A 15 11.11 -7.17 4.08
CA ASP A 15 12.24 -7.80 4.75
C ASP A 15 13.32 -8.22 3.73
N TYR A 16 14.47 -8.68 4.21
CA TYR A 16 15.52 -9.27 3.39
C TYR A 16 16.13 -10.51 4.07
N LEU A 17 16.74 -11.39 3.27
CA LEU A 17 17.52 -12.52 3.76
C LEU A 17 18.84 -12.64 3.00
N VAL A 18 19.88 -13.08 3.72
CA VAL A 18 21.20 -13.32 3.13
C VAL A 18 21.29 -14.77 2.67
N LYS A 19 21.93 -15.02 1.52
CA LYS A 19 22.19 -16.38 1.02
C LYS A 19 23.50 -16.93 1.62
N PRO A 20 23.60 -18.25 1.89
CA PRO A 20 22.58 -19.29 1.70
C PRO A 20 21.41 -19.14 2.69
N LEU A 21 20.20 -19.47 2.23
CA LEU A 21 18.96 -19.27 2.98
C LEU A 21 18.78 -20.35 4.03
N ASP A 22 18.45 -19.96 5.26
CA ASP A 22 17.87 -20.86 6.25
C ASP A 22 16.34 -20.92 6.05
N ILE A 23 15.82 -22.12 5.78
CA ILE A 23 14.40 -22.32 5.43
C ILE A 23 13.47 -22.07 6.62
N PRO A 24 13.76 -22.57 7.84
CA PRO A 24 13.06 -22.17 9.06
C PRO A 24 12.97 -20.66 9.24
N GLU A 25 14.08 -19.92 9.12
CA GLU A 25 14.09 -18.45 9.23
C GLU A 25 13.21 -17.80 8.16
N LEU A 26 13.31 -18.23 6.90
CA LEU A 26 12.47 -17.72 5.81
C LEU A 26 10.98 -17.89 6.10
N LEU A 27 10.57 -19.08 6.53
CA LEU A 27 9.16 -19.35 6.88
C LEU A 27 8.73 -18.52 8.08
N ALA A 28 9.61 -18.30 9.06
CA ALA A 28 9.34 -17.49 10.23
C ALA A 28 9.12 -16.01 9.87
N ARG A 29 9.96 -15.45 9.00
CA ARG A 29 9.81 -14.08 8.47
C ARG A 29 8.54 -13.92 7.64
N ILE A 30 8.21 -14.89 6.79
CA ILE A 30 6.95 -14.88 6.04
C ILE A 30 5.75 -14.85 6.99
N ARG A 31 5.76 -15.69 8.04
CA ARG A 31 4.70 -15.67 9.07
C ARG A 31 4.62 -14.31 9.76
N ALA A 32 5.75 -13.69 10.11
CA ALA A 32 5.78 -12.36 10.72
C ALA A 32 5.14 -11.30 9.82
N VAL A 33 5.43 -11.31 8.51
CA VAL A 33 4.78 -10.41 7.54
C VAL A 33 3.29 -10.69 7.39
N LEU A 34 2.87 -11.96 7.32
CA LEU A 34 1.46 -12.35 7.14
C LEU A 34 0.60 -12.11 8.38
N ARG A 35 1.17 -12.11 9.59
CA ARG A 35 0.45 -11.69 10.81
C ARG A 35 -0.13 -10.28 10.65
N ARG A 36 0.53 -9.41 9.88
CA ARG A 36 0.12 -8.02 9.62
C ARG A 36 -1.01 -7.88 8.61
N SER A 37 -1.14 -8.79 7.64
CA SER A 37 -2.21 -8.78 6.62
C SER A 37 -3.50 -9.44 7.10
N SER A 38 -3.44 -10.09 8.26
CA SER A 38 -4.60 -10.65 8.93
C SER A 38 -5.39 -9.49 9.57
N THR A 39 -6.59 -9.24 9.05
CA THR A 39 -7.66 -8.58 9.83
C THR A 39 -7.74 -9.30 11.19
N PRO A 40 -7.99 -8.64 12.34
CA PRO A 40 -7.95 -9.32 13.64
C PRO A 40 -8.76 -10.61 13.57
N LEU A 41 -8.06 -11.74 13.57
CA LEU A 41 -8.64 -13.06 13.60
C LEU A 41 -8.53 -13.49 15.05
N LEU A 42 -9.60 -13.26 15.79
CA LEU A 42 -9.99 -14.24 16.78
C LEU A 42 -11.47 -14.56 16.49
N PRO A 43 -11.92 -15.83 16.65
CA PRO A 43 -11.44 -16.73 17.69
C PRO A 43 -11.21 -18.17 17.19
N VAL A 44 -10.71 -19.04 18.09
CA VAL A 44 -10.96 -20.49 18.15
C VAL A 44 -11.31 -21.20 16.83
N LEU A 45 -10.46 -22.11 16.37
CA LEU A 45 -10.77 -22.96 15.23
C LEU A 45 -11.86 -23.97 15.62
N GLU A 46 -12.97 -23.98 14.89
CA GLU A 46 -14.15 -24.79 15.22
C GLU A 46 -14.50 -25.79 14.11
N TRP A 47 -14.88 -27.00 14.50
CA TRP A 47 -15.46 -28.00 13.61
C TRP A 47 -16.48 -28.88 14.35
N GLY A 48 -17.76 -28.50 14.24
CA GLY A 48 -18.83 -29.10 15.04
C GLY A 48 -18.64 -28.74 16.51
N LEU A 49 -18.56 -29.75 17.38
CA LEU A 49 -18.31 -29.56 18.82
C LEU A 49 -16.82 -29.48 19.18
N LEU A 50 -15.92 -29.65 18.20
CA LEU A 50 -14.47 -29.56 18.39
C LEU A 50 -14.01 -28.10 18.28
N HIS A 51 -13.34 -27.60 19.31
CA HIS A 51 -12.82 -26.25 19.41
C HIS A 51 -11.32 -26.32 19.69
N LEU A 52 -10.51 -25.52 19.00
CA LEU A 52 -9.08 -25.36 19.27
C LEU A 52 -8.78 -23.88 19.39
N ASP A 53 -8.27 -23.48 20.54
CA ASP A 53 -7.78 -22.14 20.79
C ASP A 53 -6.26 -22.10 20.60
N PRO A 54 -5.76 -21.47 19.51
CA PRO A 54 -4.32 -21.43 19.25
C PRO A 54 -3.55 -20.53 20.24
N SER A 55 -4.24 -19.66 20.98
CA SER A 55 -3.60 -18.69 21.89
C SER A 55 -3.11 -19.32 23.19
N ASN A 56 -3.79 -20.37 23.66
CA ASN A 56 -3.46 -21.09 24.90
C ASN A 56 -3.16 -22.59 24.65
N CYS A 57 -3.07 -22.99 23.37
CA CYS A 57 -2.90 -24.38 22.93
C CYS A 57 -3.95 -25.35 23.51
N GLN A 58 -5.16 -24.86 23.81
CA GLN A 58 -6.22 -25.70 24.34
C GLN A 58 -7.10 -26.27 23.23
N VAL A 59 -7.46 -27.53 23.37
CA VAL A 59 -8.44 -28.18 22.51
C VAL A 59 -9.56 -28.69 23.41
N SER A 60 -10.81 -28.43 23.05
CA SER A 60 -11.97 -28.96 23.75
C SER A 60 -12.96 -29.60 22.79
N TYR A 61 -13.70 -30.58 23.28
CA TYR A 61 -14.81 -31.17 22.56
C TYR A 61 -16.04 -31.12 23.46
N ASP A 62 -17.12 -30.48 22.98
CA ASP A 62 -18.34 -30.26 23.77
C ASP A 62 -18.07 -29.63 25.15
N GLN A 63 -17.19 -28.61 25.16
CA GLN A 63 -16.72 -27.89 26.36
C GLN A 63 -15.87 -28.72 27.35
N GLU A 64 -15.59 -30.00 27.06
CA GLU A 64 -14.60 -30.79 27.82
C GLU A 64 -13.19 -30.63 27.25
N LEU A 65 -12.22 -30.31 28.10
CA LEU A 65 -10.82 -30.12 27.70
C LEU A 65 -10.16 -31.45 27.31
N LEU A 66 -9.51 -31.48 26.14
CA LEU A 66 -8.76 -32.62 25.63
C LEU A 66 -7.27 -32.47 25.94
N HIS A 67 -6.73 -33.41 26.73
CA HIS A 67 -5.29 -33.51 26.95
C HIS A 67 -4.60 -34.20 25.77
N LEU A 68 -4.09 -33.39 24.83
CA LEU A 68 -3.38 -33.85 23.63
C LEU A 68 -1.85 -33.76 23.82
N THR A 69 -1.13 -34.69 23.18
CA THR A 69 0.32 -34.57 23.00
C THR A 69 0.64 -33.52 21.93
N PRO A 70 1.86 -32.95 21.87
CA PRO A 70 2.21 -31.92 20.88
C PRO A 70 1.93 -32.32 19.42
N LYS A 71 2.18 -33.59 19.07
CA LYS A 71 1.89 -34.13 17.73
C LYS A 71 0.40 -34.30 17.47
N GLU A 72 -0.38 -34.69 18.49
CA GLU A 72 -1.84 -34.77 18.38
C GLU A 72 -2.48 -33.39 18.26
N TYR A 73 -1.96 -32.39 19.00
CA TYR A 73 -2.36 -30.99 18.85
C TYR A 73 -2.08 -30.47 17.43
N GLY A 74 -0.84 -30.67 16.94
CA GLY A 74 -0.46 -30.25 15.58
C GLY A 74 -1.31 -30.91 14.49
N LEU A 75 -1.74 -32.16 14.68
CA LEU A 75 -2.71 -32.81 13.80
C LEU A 75 -4.08 -32.11 13.82
N VAL A 76 -4.62 -31.82 15.00
CA VAL A 76 -5.92 -31.14 15.15
C VAL A 76 -5.88 -29.75 14.54
N GLU A 77 -4.85 -28.97 14.82
CA GLU A 77 -4.67 -27.64 14.24
C GLU A 77 -4.59 -27.69 12.72
N LEU A 78 -3.77 -28.61 12.17
CA LEU A 78 -3.62 -28.77 10.72
C LEU A 78 -4.95 -29.10 10.03
N PHE A 79 -5.73 -29.99 10.63
CA PHE A 79 -7.05 -30.38 10.14
C PHE A 79 -8.06 -29.23 10.23
N LEU A 80 -8.13 -28.52 11.35
CA LEU A 80 -9.08 -27.42 11.55
C LEU A 80 -8.78 -26.19 10.69
N ARG A 81 -7.50 -25.91 10.40
CA ARG A 81 -7.12 -24.86 9.44
C ARG A 81 -7.45 -25.23 8.00
N ASN A 82 -7.63 -26.51 7.69
CA ASN A 82 -7.84 -27.03 6.33
C ASN A 82 -8.92 -28.12 6.28
N PRO A 83 -10.16 -27.83 6.72
CA PRO A 83 -11.12 -28.89 7.06
C PRO A 83 -11.60 -29.73 5.88
N HIS A 84 -11.53 -29.21 4.66
CA HIS A 84 -11.96 -29.90 3.45
C HIS A 84 -10.84 -30.66 2.72
N ARG A 85 -9.59 -30.57 3.21
CA ARG A 85 -8.41 -31.12 2.52
C ARG A 85 -8.09 -32.55 2.98
N ILE A 86 -7.68 -33.40 2.04
CA ILE A 86 -7.12 -34.73 2.33
C ILE A 86 -5.60 -34.57 2.48
N PHE A 87 -5.04 -35.12 3.56
CA PHE A 87 -3.61 -35.13 3.83
C PHE A 87 -3.03 -36.55 3.72
N SER A 88 -2.03 -36.74 2.87
CA SER A 88 -1.33 -38.03 2.73
C SER A 88 -0.48 -38.34 3.96
N GLN A 89 -0.14 -39.62 4.16
CA GLN A 89 0.73 -40.05 5.26
C GLN A 89 2.12 -39.40 5.17
N SER A 90 2.69 -39.30 3.97
CA SER A 90 3.95 -38.59 3.72
C SER A 90 3.87 -37.11 4.08
N PHE A 91 2.81 -36.41 3.65
CA PHE A 91 2.64 -34.99 3.94
C PHE A 91 2.51 -34.71 5.43
N LEU A 92 1.76 -35.54 6.17
CA LEU A 92 1.64 -35.40 7.62
C LEU A 92 2.99 -35.62 8.30
N LEU A 93 3.78 -36.60 7.81
CA LEU A 93 5.10 -36.93 8.33
C LEU A 93 6.08 -35.76 8.12
N ASP A 94 6.16 -35.22 6.91
CA ASP A 94 7.05 -34.11 6.54
C ASP A 94 6.70 -32.79 7.25
N ASN A 95 5.43 -32.58 7.59
CA ASN A 95 4.95 -31.32 8.16
C ASN A 95 4.90 -31.28 9.69
N LEU A 96 4.83 -32.45 10.36
CA LEU A 96 4.68 -32.52 11.82
C LEU A 96 5.85 -33.19 12.54
N TRP A 97 6.78 -33.84 11.85
CA TRP A 97 7.98 -34.44 12.44
C TRP A 97 9.26 -33.75 11.94
N SER A 98 10.23 -33.58 12.85
CA SER A 98 11.55 -33.01 12.56
C SER A 98 12.50 -34.08 11.98
N PHE A 99 13.52 -33.65 11.24
CA PHE A 99 14.46 -34.52 10.52
C PHE A 99 15.37 -35.39 11.42
N GLU A 100 15.38 -35.16 12.73
CA GLU A 100 16.37 -35.74 13.66
C GLU A 100 16.03 -37.15 14.15
N GLU A 101 14.79 -37.61 13.99
CA GLU A 101 14.38 -39.01 14.20
C GLU A 101 13.47 -39.45 13.06
N PRO A 102 13.86 -40.37 12.16
CA PRO A 102 13.02 -40.75 11.02
C PRO A 102 11.79 -41.52 11.54
N PRO A 103 10.59 -40.92 11.54
CA PRO A 103 9.39 -41.63 11.93
C PRO A 103 9.07 -42.64 10.84
N THR A 104 8.57 -43.82 11.20
CA THR A 104 7.96 -44.72 10.21
C THR A 104 6.53 -44.26 9.90
N GLU A 105 5.97 -44.59 8.74
CA GLU A 105 4.54 -44.32 8.42
C GLU A 105 3.58 -44.85 9.50
N ASN A 106 4.01 -45.84 10.28
CA ASN A 106 3.31 -46.37 11.44
C ASN A 106 3.14 -45.34 12.58
N ALA A 107 4.04 -44.36 12.72
CA ALA A 107 3.95 -43.30 13.72
C ALA A 107 2.72 -42.41 13.47
N VAL A 108 2.52 -41.95 12.23
CA VAL A 108 1.32 -41.16 11.84
C VAL A 108 0.05 -41.94 12.16
N ARG A 109 0.01 -43.24 11.83
CA ARG A 109 -1.13 -44.12 12.13
C ARG A 109 -1.39 -44.25 13.64
N ALA A 110 -0.34 -44.36 14.45
CA ALA A 110 -0.44 -44.45 15.90
C ALA A 110 -1.02 -43.18 16.52
N HIS A 111 -0.56 -42.00 16.09
CA HIS A 111 -1.07 -40.72 16.58
C HIS A 111 -2.52 -40.45 16.13
N ILE A 112 -2.88 -40.77 14.87
CA ILE A 112 -4.28 -40.68 14.41
C ILE A 112 -5.19 -41.63 15.21
N LYS A 113 -4.71 -42.84 15.52
CA LYS A 113 -5.45 -43.81 16.34
C LYS A 113 -5.64 -43.31 17.77
N SER A 114 -4.59 -42.74 18.38
CA SER A 114 -4.66 -42.17 19.73
C SER A 114 -5.58 -40.96 19.79
N LEU A 115 -5.49 -40.05 18.81
CA LEU A 115 -6.35 -38.87 18.69
C LEU A 115 -7.83 -39.26 18.55
N ARG A 116 -8.16 -40.21 17.66
CA ARG A 116 -9.54 -40.73 17.52
C ARG A 116 -10.06 -41.33 18.83
N ARG A 117 -9.21 -42.04 19.58
CA ARG A 117 -9.58 -42.61 20.89
C ARG A 117 -9.90 -41.51 21.90
N LYS A 118 -9.08 -40.46 21.99
CA LYS A 118 -9.30 -39.32 22.89
C LYS A 118 -10.57 -38.54 22.54
N LEU A 119 -10.82 -38.30 21.25
CA LEU A 119 -12.05 -37.66 20.78
C LEU A 119 -13.30 -38.50 21.10
N LYS A 120 -13.24 -39.83 20.95
CA LYS A 120 -14.33 -40.73 21.35
C LYS A 120 -14.58 -40.73 22.86
N GLN A 121 -13.52 -40.65 23.67
CA GLN A 121 -13.63 -40.58 25.14
C GLN A 121 -14.32 -39.29 25.60
N ALA A 122 -14.09 -38.17 24.89
CA ALA A 122 -14.77 -36.90 25.14
C ALA A 122 -16.20 -36.82 24.54
N GLY A 123 -16.76 -37.92 24.04
CA GLY A 123 -18.17 -37.96 23.61
C GLY A 123 -18.42 -37.85 22.09
N ALA A 124 -17.39 -37.86 21.24
CA ALA A 124 -17.59 -37.87 19.79
C ALA A 124 -18.25 -39.17 19.29
N LYS A 125 -19.52 -39.08 18.85
CA LYS A 125 -20.32 -40.23 18.40
C LYS A 125 -19.81 -40.88 17.10
N ASN A 126 -19.00 -40.16 16.31
CA ASN A 126 -18.41 -40.62 15.05
C ASN A 126 -16.90 -40.35 15.03
N ASP A 127 -16.14 -41.13 14.25
CA ASP A 127 -14.75 -40.80 13.94
C ASP A 127 -14.71 -39.50 13.12
N LEU A 128 -14.36 -38.39 13.77
CA LEU A 128 -14.25 -37.05 13.18
C LEU A 128 -13.13 -36.96 12.14
N ILE A 129 -12.12 -37.82 12.24
CA ILE A 129 -11.05 -37.96 11.26
C ILE A 129 -11.34 -39.21 10.45
N GLU A 130 -11.64 -39.06 9.16
CA GLU A 130 -11.89 -40.13 8.19
C GLU A 130 -10.57 -40.63 7.59
N THR A 131 -10.44 -41.94 7.35
CA THR A 131 -9.37 -42.51 6.53
C THR A 131 -9.88 -42.71 5.11
N VAL A 132 -9.29 -42.00 4.15
CA VAL A 132 -9.56 -42.16 2.72
C VAL A 132 -8.54 -43.16 2.17
N TYR A 133 -8.99 -44.37 1.84
CA TYR A 133 -8.13 -45.48 1.45
C TYR A 133 -7.26 -45.11 0.23
N GLY A 134 -5.94 -45.28 0.34
CA GLY A 134 -4.97 -44.93 -0.70
C GLY A 134 -4.59 -43.44 -0.80
N LEU A 135 -5.29 -42.53 -0.09
CA LEU A 135 -5.07 -41.08 -0.20
C LEU A 135 -4.66 -40.39 1.11
N GLY A 136 -5.10 -40.90 2.27
CA GLY A 136 -4.69 -40.37 3.58
C GLY A 136 -5.85 -40.08 4.54
N TYR A 137 -5.84 -38.90 5.18
CA TYR A 137 -6.79 -38.53 6.24
C TYR A 137 -7.45 -37.16 6.01
N ARG A 138 -8.69 -36.99 6.46
CA ARG A 138 -9.46 -35.73 6.36
C ARG A 138 -10.47 -35.61 7.51
N LEU A 139 -10.93 -34.40 7.83
CA LEU A 139 -12.10 -34.21 8.70
C LEU A 139 -13.41 -34.64 8.02
N ARG A 140 -14.21 -35.41 8.75
CA ARG A 140 -15.56 -35.82 8.33
C ARG A 140 -16.52 -34.65 8.51
N GLN A 141 -17.38 -34.41 7.51
CA GLN A 141 -18.43 -33.40 7.62
C GLN A 141 -19.40 -33.74 8.77
N PRO A 142 -19.79 -32.76 9.61
CA PRO A 142 -20.84 -32.98 10.59
C PRO A 142 -22.17 -33.30 9.87
N PRO A 143 -23.00 -34.20 10.40
CA PRO A 143 -24.30 -34.48 9.80
C PRO A 143 -25.17 -33.21 9.85
N GLU A 144 -25.72 -32.80 8.70
CA GLU A 144 -26.72 -31.73 8.64
C GLU A 144 -27.97 -32.17 9.42
N GLU A 145 -28.27 -31.52 10.55
CA GLU A 145 -29.57 -31.61 11.19
C GLU A 145 -30.61 -30.91 10.31
N GLY A 146 -31.24 -31.66 9.40
CA GLY A 146 -32.30 -31.08 8.56
C GLY A 146 -32.68 -31.80 7.27
N SER A 147 -32.73 -33.13 7.23
CA SER A 147 -33.50 -33.82 6.18
C SER A 147 -34.39 -34.91 6.77
N ALA A 148 -35.52 -34.47 7.32
CA ALA A 148 -36.64 -35.35 7.57
C ALA A 148 -37.08 -36.00 6.25
N GLN A 149 -36.86 -37.31 6.19
CA GLN A 149 -37.32 -38.22 5.16
C GLN A 149 -38.81 -37.99 4.86
N THR A 150 -39.14 -37.53 3.66
CA THR A 150 -40.48 -37.76 3.11
C THR A 150 -40.41 -39.02 2.24
N LYS A 151 -40.82 -40.14 2.82
CA LYS A 151 -41.11 -41.38 2.09
C LYS A 151 -42.23 -41.08 1.09
N THR A 152 -41.99 -41.46 -0.16
CA THR A 152 -43.00 -41.61 -1.20
C THR A 152 -44.02 -42.65 -0.78
N GLU A 153 -45.27 -42.25 -0.60
CA GLU A 153 -46.41 -43.15 -0.78
C GLU A 153 -47.69 -42.41 -1.17
N LYS A 154 -48.54 -43.15 -1.86
CA LYS A 154 -49.51 -42.72 -2.86
C LYS A 154 -50.76 -42.03 -2.30
N ASN A 155 -51.32 -41.20 -3.19
CA ASN A 155 -52.73 -41.15 -3.60
C ASN A 155 -53.72 -40.14 -2.98
N LYS A 156 -54.40 -39.49 -3.93
CA LYS A 156 -55.79 -38.97 -3.95
C LYS A 156 -56.10 -37.61 -3.32
N GLY A 157 -56.22 -36.62 -4.20
CA GLY A 157 -57.56 -36.05 -4.46
C GLY A 157 -57.76 -34.56 -4.21
N LYS A 158 -58.26 -33.88 -5.26
CA LYS A 158 -59.04 -32.62 -5.30
C LYS A 158 -58.26 -31.32 -5.02
N LYS A 159 -58.03 -30.51 -6.07
CA LYS A 159 -58.90 -29.38 -6.50
C LYS A 159 -59.22 -28.42 -5.34
N VAL A 160 -58.75 -27.16 -5.39
CA VAL A 160 -59.46 -25.99 -5.94
C VAL A 160 -58.63 -24.70 -5.73
N ALA A 161 -58.47 -23.95 -6.82
CA ALA A 161 -58.39 -22.50 -7.03
C ALA A 161 -57.75 -21.51 -6.01
N LYS A 162 -56.80 -20.74 -6.55
CA LYS A 162 -56.72 -19.26 -6.61
C LYS A 162 -57.53 -18.46 -5.56
N LYS A 163 -56.85 -17.52 -4.89
CA LYS A 163 -57.09 -16.07 -5.02
C LYS A 163 -56.11 -15.24 -4.19
N THR A 164 -55.39 -14.34 -4.85
CA THR A 164 -55.00 -13.03 -4.32
C THR A 164 -56.25 -12.16 -4.17
N PRO A 165 -56.31 -11.23 -3.20
CA PRO A 165 -56.11 -9.79 -3.51
C PRO A 165 -55.32 -9.07 -2.39
N SER A 166 -54.37 -8.18 -2.67
CA SER A 166 -54.52 -6.74 -2.97
C SER A 166 -55.26 -5.86 -1.93
N ASN A 167 -54.49 -4.91 -1.41
CA ASN A 167 -54.77 -3.47 -1.24
C ASN A 167 -55.43 -2.86 0.01
N LEU A 168 -54.97 -1.61 0.27
CA LEU A 168 -55.50 -0.54 1.16
C LEU A 168 -55.20 -0.71 2.67
N LYS A 169 -54.69 0.28 3.43
CA LYS A 169 -55.06 1.71 3.47
C LYS A 169 -54.03 2.60 4.20
N GLN A 170 -54.03 3.89 3.84
CA GLN A 170 -53.40 5.02 4.53
C GLN A 170 -54.01 5.29 5.93
N SER A 171 -53.21 5.85 6.84
CA SER A 171 -53.68 6.80 7.84
C SER A 171 -52.61 7.85 8.15
N LYS A 172 -52.95 9.11 7.88
CA LYS A 172 -52.24 10.34 8.25
C LYS A 172 -52.49 10.65 9.74
N SER A 173 -51.52 11.25 10.42
CA SER A 173 -51.75 12.18 11.53
C SER A 173 -50.75 13.33 11.46
N LYS A 174 -51.28 14.56 11.47
CA LYS A 174 -50.59 15.85 11.50
C LYS A 174 -50.43 16.33 12.95
N SER A 175 -49.36 17.08 13.22
CA SER A 175 -49.29 18.26 14.12
C SER A 175 -47.96 18.97 13.80
N ASP A 176 -47.96 20.12 13.12
CA ASP A 176 -47.92 21.50 13.68
C ASP A 176 -46.80 21.73 14.69
N SER A 177 -46.03 22.83 14.73
CA SER A 177 -45.63 23.92 13.83
C SER A 177 -44.82 24.88 14.72
N SER A 178 -43.61 25.28 14.35
CA SER A 178 -43.06 26.61 14.73
C SER A 178 -41.75 26.90 14.00
N VAL A 179 -41.80 28.00 13.24
CA VAL A 179 -40.80 28.57 12.32
C VAL A 179 -39.94 29.61 13.05
N SER A 180 -38.66 29.77 12.64
CA SER A 180 -37.93 31.05 12.49
C SER A 180 -36.45 30.85 12.08
N PRO A 181 -35.78 31.82 11.41
CA PRO A 181 -35.22 31.60 10.08
C PRO A 181 -33.69 31.82 9.96
N PHE A 182 -33.03 31.11 9.04
CA PHE A 182 -31.67 31.43 8.59
C PHE A 182 -31.67 31.90 7.12
N PRO A 183 -30.76 32.82 6.72
CA PRO A 183 -30.84 33.52 5.44
C PRO A 183 -30.50 32.61 4.27
N LYS A 184 -31.21 32.78 3.15
CA LYS A 184 -30.88 32.18 1.85
C LYS A 184 -29.55 32.73 1.37
N ALA A 185 -28.51 31.89 1.36
CA ALA A 185 -27.29 32.15 0.61
C ALA A 185 -27.63 32.16 -0.89
N GLN A 186 -27.28 33.25 -1.55
CA GLN A 186 -27.38 33.43 -2.99
C GLN A 186 -26.57 32.35 -3.70
N SER A 187 -27.21 31.66 -4.63
CA SER A 187 -26.60 30.72 -5.56
C SER A 187 -25.57 31.46 -6.42
N GLN A 188 -24.29 31.33 -6.09
CA GLN A 188 -23.21 31.69 -7.01
C GLN A 188 -23.08 30.56 -8.05
N GLU A 189 -23.08 30.93 -9.32
CA GLU A 189 -22.81 30.06 -10.46
C GLU A 189 -21.49 29.28 -10.27
N PRO A 190 -21.36 28.05 -10.81
CA PRO A 190 -20.12 27.30 -10.70
C PRO A 190 -19.03 28.02 -11.49
N LYS A 191 -18.02 28.53 -10.78
CA LYS A 191 -16.79 29.06 -11.37
C LYS A 191 -16.18 27.96 -12.27
N GLN A 192 -15.87 28.31 -13.52
CA GLN A 192 -15.12 27.48 -14.47
C GLN A 192 -13.85 26.92 -13.80
N SER A 193 -13.46 25.67 -14.14
CA SER A 193 -12.23 25.06 -13.62
C SER A 193 -11.00 25.89 -13.98
N GLY A 194 -9.98 25.91 -13.10
CA GLY A 194 -8.75 26.67 -13.32
C GLY A 194 -8.06 26.33 -14.64
N LEU A 195 -8.05 25.04 -15.03
CA LEU A 195 -7.50 24.60 -16.31
C LEU A 195 -8.23 25.16 -17.53
N SER A 196 -9.56 25.36 -17.46
CA SER A 196 -10.32 25.93 -18.58
C SER A 196 -9.99 27.41 -18.81
N ALA A 197 -9.78 28.17 -17.73
CA ALA A 197 -9.38 29.57 -17.83
C ALA A 197 -7.94 29.72 -18.34
N ILE A 198 -7.03 28.83 -17.91
CA ILE A 198 -5.63 28.84 -18.33
C ILE A 198 -5.49 28.38 -19.79
N TRP A 199 -6.30 27.42 -20.22
CA TRP A 199 -6.40 27.05 -21.63
C TRP A 199 -6.75 28.25 -22.51
N GLU A 200 -7.81 29.00 -22.20
CA GLU A 200 -8.20 30.17 -22.99
C GLU A 200 -7.10 31.25 -23.04
N GLN A 201 -6.39 31.45 -21.92
CA GLN A 201 -5.30 32.42 -21.86
C GLN A 201 -4.07 31.98 -22.69
N GLN A 202 -3.81 30.67 -22.78
CA GLN A 202 -2.58 30.11 -23.34
C GLN A 202 -2.76 29.40 -24.69
N LYS A 203 -4.01 29.28 -25.20
CA LYS A 203 -4.35 28.67 -26.49
C LYS A 203 -3.49 29.19 -27.64
N SER A 204 -3.20 30.49 -27.64
CA SER A 204 -2.33 31.13 -28.64
C SER A 204 -0.91 30.57 -28.69
N ASN A 205 -0.37 30.09 -27.56
CA ASN A 205 0.95 29.47 -27.52
C ASN A 205 0.91 28.06 -28.11
N TYR A 206 -0.12 27.27 -27.82
CA TYR A 206 -0.32 25.97 -28.46
C TYR A 206 -0.50 26.06 -29.97
N ILE A 207 -1.21 27.08 -30.45
CA ILE A 207 -1.31 27.36 -31.89
C ILE A 207 0.07 27.65 -32.49
N LYS A 208 0.92 28.47 -31.83
CA LYS A 208 2.29 28.71 -32.31
C LYS A 208 3.11 27.42 -32.39
N ARG A 209 2.94 26.48 -31.45
CA ARG A 209 3.62 25.17 -31.48
C ARG A 209 3.19 24.36 -32.70
N ILE A 210 1.90 24.34 -33.03
CA ILE A 210 1.38 23.69 -34.23
C ILE A 210 1.94 24.34 -35.49
N ASN A 211 2.06 25.66 -35.53
CA ASN A 211 2.63 26.38 -36.67
C ASN A 211 4.09 25.95 -36.97
N VAL A 212 4.87 25.58 -35.95
CA VAL A 212 6.23 25.03 -36.16
C VAL A 212 6.16 23.67 -36.90
N LEU A 213 5.18 22.83 -36.54
CA LEU A 213 4.95 21.55 -37.23
C LEU A 213 4.50 21.77 -38.69
N GLU A 214 3.63 22.76 -38.93
CA GLU A 214 3.19 23.15 -40.28
C GLU A 214 4.35 23.67 -41.14
N GLN A 215 5.23 24.48 -40.56
CA GLN A 215 6.44 24.96 -41.23
C GLN A 215 7.36 23.81 -41.63
N LEU A 216 7.54 22.82 -40.76
CA LEU A 216 8.34 21.64 -41.08
C LEU A 216 7.72 20.82 -42.23
N VAL A 217 6.41 20.58 -42.19
CA VAL A 217 5.71 19.85 -43.28
C VAL A 217 5.87 20.57 -44.62
N THR A 218 5.85 21.91 -44.60
CA THR A 218 6.06 22.74 -45.79
C THR A 218 7.50 22.62 -46.29
N ALA A 219 8.48 22.74 -45.39
CA ALA A 219 9.90 22.60 -45.73
C ALA A 219 10.24 21.20 -46.28
N TRP A 220 9.64 20.12 -45.73
CA TRP A 220 9.77 18.77 -46.29
C TRP A 220 9.17 18.63 -47.68
N ARG A 221 8.08 19.35 -47.99
CA ARG A 221 7.43 19.35 -49.31
C ARG A 221 8.29 20.08 -50.34
N ASP A 222 8.91 21.18 -49.94
CA ASP A 222 9.69 22.06 -50.80
C ASP A 222 11.15 21.59 -50.97
N GLY A 223 11.60 20.67 -50.10
CA GLY A 223 12.93 20.05 -50.17
C GLY A 223 14.03 20.89 -49.50
N ASP A 224 13.66 21.74 -48.54
CA ASP A 224 14.56 22.64 -47.83
C ASP A 224 15.38 21.94 -46.74
N ASP A 225 16.50 22.55 -46.34
CA ASP A 225 17.32 22.06 -45.21
C ASP A 225 16.59 22.29 -43.88
N CYS A 226 16.12 21.19 -43.28
CA CYS A 226 15.25 21.21 -42.11
C CYS A 226 16.01 21.01 -40.78
N GLY A 227 17.34 20.88 -40.76
CA GLY A 227 18.04 20.34 -39.58
C GLY A 227 17.73 21.02 -38.23
N LYS A 228 17.61 22.35 -38.21
CA LYS A 228 17.21 23.10 -36.99
C LYS A 228 15.70 23.04 -36.73
N LEU A 229 14.90 23.15 -37.79
CA LEU A 229 13.44 23.18 -37.72
C LEU A 229 12.87 21.82 -37.30
N GLU A 230 13.53 20.72 -37.68
CA GLU A 230 13.18 19.35 -37.30
C GLU A 230 13.42 19.10 -35.81
N GLN A 231 14.52 19.61 -35.26
CA GLN A 231 14.78 19.57 -33.81
C GLN A 231 13.76 20.39 -33.01
N GLU A 232 13.41 21.58 -33.52
CA GLU A 232 12.42 22.44 -32.89
C GLU A 232 11.01 21.80 -32.94
N ALA A 233 10.60 21.29 -34.10
CA ALA A 233 9.35 20.56 -34.29
C ALA A 233 9.27 19.31 -33.40
N LEU A 234 10.38 18.57 -33.23
CA LEU A 234 10.43 17.42 -32.34
C LEU A 234 10.15 17.83 -30.89
N ARG A 235 10.72 18.95 -30.43
CA ARG A 235 10.45 19.50 -29.10
C ARG A 235 9.01 19.94 -28.94
N GLU A 236 8.46 20.66 -29.91
CA GLU A 236 7.08 21.13 -29.84
C GLU A 236 6.09 19.95 -29.87
N ALA A 237 6.32 18.94 -30.72
CA ALA A 237 5.53 17.70 -30.74
C ALA A 237 5.57 16.95 -29.40
N HIS A 238 6.77 16.83 -28.79
CA HIS A 238 6.92 16.23 -27.46
C HIS A 238 6.12 16.99 -26.39
N THR A 239 6.19 18.31 -26.42
CA THR A 239 5.50 19.16 -25.44
C THR A 239 3.98 19.08 -25.62
N LEU A 240 3.50 19.12 -26.86
CA LEU A 240 2.08 18.95 -27.22
C LEU A 240 1.55 17.56 -26.78
N ALA A 241 2.34 16.51 -27.01
CA ALA A 241 2.04 15.15 -26.56
C ALA A 241 1.90 15.07 -25.04
N GLY A 242 2.74 15.77 -24.29
CA GLY A 242 2.72 15.79 -22.84
C GLY A 242 1.55 16.58 -22.23
N SER A 243 1.24 17.77 -22.74
CA SER A 243 0.32 18.67 -22.04
C SER A 243 -1.13 18.66 -22.53
N LEU A 244 -1.41 18.41 -23.81
CA LEU A 244 -2.76 18.55 -24.37
C LEU A 244 -3.80 17.64 -23.69
N GLY A 245 -3.44 16.42 -23.32
CA GLY A 245 -4.35 15.51 -22.64
C GLY A 245 -4.72 15.99 -21.22
N SER A 246 -3.83 16.73 -20.55
CA SER A 246 -4.10 17.30 -19.22
C SER A 246 -5.14 18.43 -19.29
N PHE A 247 -5.31 19.06 -20.46
CA PHE A 247 -6.37 20.05 -20.73
C PHE A 247 -7.66 19.41 -21.27
N GLY A 248 -7.76 18.07 -21.32
CA GLY A 248 -8.92 17.36 -21.85
C GLY A 248 -8.92 17.16 -23.37
N PHE A 249 -7.77 17.35 -24.03
CA PHE A 249 -7.58 17.04 -25.45
C PHE A 249 -6.84 15.71 -25.66
N ASP A 250 -7.42 14.61 -25.18
CA ASP A 250 -6.81 13.28 -25.22
C ASP A 250 -6.41 12.87 -26.64
N GLN A 251 -7.28 13.13 -27.62
CA GLN A 251 -7.02 12.81 -29.03
C GLN A 251 -5.88 13.66 -29.62
N ALA A 252 -5.77 14.91 -29.20
CA ALA A 252 -4.74 15.82 -29.68
C ALA A 252 -3.37 15.43 -29.11
N SER A 253 -3.33 14.97 -27.85
CA SER A 253 -2.14 14.38 -27.23
C SER A 253 -1.69 13.10 -27.97
N LEU A 254 -2.62 12.20 -28.33
CA LEU A 254 -2.30 11.00 -29.10
C LEU A 254 -1.70 11.32 -30.47
N LYS A 255 -2.31 12.25 -31.21
CA LYS A 255 -1.78 12.72 -32.52
C LYS A 255 -0.41 13.34 -32.39
N SER A 256 -0.20 14.16 -31.36
CA SER A 256 1.10 14.78 -31.09
C SER A 256 2.20 13.74 -30.80
N ARG A 257 1.86 12.64 -30.10
CA ARG A 257 2.79 11.51 -29.91
C ARG A 257 3.13 10.80 -31.21
N GLU A 258 2.15 10.65 -32.10
CA GLU A 258 2.39 10.04 -33.41
C GLU A 258 3.32 10.91 -34.26
N ILE A 259 3.08 12.23 -34.29
CA ILE A 259 3.98 13.21 -34.91
C ILE A 259 5.40 13.10 -34.34
N GLU A 260 5.53 13.05 -33.01
CA GLU A 260 6.83 12.89 -32.33
C GLU A 260 7.55 11.59 -32.75
N GLN A 261 6.82 10.48 -32.88
CA GLN A 261 7.39 9.19 -33.32
C GLN A 261 7.86 9.22 -34.78
N ILE A 262 7.12 9.89 -35.66
CA ILE A 262 7.53 10.09 -37.06
C ILE A 262 8.84 10.87 -37.11
N LEU A 263 8.95 11.98 -36.36
CA LEU A 263 10.17 12.80 -36.30
C LEU A 263 11.37 12.02 -35.76
N LYS A 264 11.18 11.14 -34.78
CA LYS A 264 12.28 10.30 -34.24
C LYS A 264 12.74 9.20 -35.21
N SER A 265 11.87 8.72 -36.09
CA SER A 265 12.12 7.55 -36.94
C SER A 265 12.52 7.90 -38.38
N ALA A 266 12.28 9.14 -38.82
CA ALA A 266 12.51 9.58 -40.20
C ALA A 266 14.01 9.74 -40.52
N LYS A 267 14.65 8.68 -41.04
CA LYS A 267 15.99 8.78 -41.65
C LYS A 267 15.98 9.25 -43.11
N LYS A 268 14.85 9.06 -43.81
CA LYS A 268 14.55 9.58 -45.15
C LYS A 268 13.05 9.86 -45.21
N VAL A 269 12.70 11.11 -45.49
CA VAL A 269 11.30 11.55 -45.56
C VAL A 269 10.71 11.09 -46.91
N SER A 270 9.70 10.22 -46.86
CA SER A 270 8.99 9.74 -48.06
C SER A 270 7.78 10.63 -48.36
N LYS A 271 7.29 10.64 -49.61
CA LYS A 271 6.06 11.38 -49.96
C LYS A 271 4.84 10.93 -49.13
N GLU A 272 4.78 9.65 -48.78
CA GLU A 272 3.73 9.09 -47.92
C GLU A 272 3.85 9.63 -46.49
N THR A 273 5.07 9.73 -45.96
CA THR A 273 5.34 10.31 -44.63
C THR A 273 4.94 11.78 -44.57
N ILE A 274 5.21 12.56 -45.62
CA ILE A 274 4.81 13.99 -45.68
C ILE A 274 3.29 14.12 -45.71
N ALA A 275 2.61 13.28 -46.51
CA ALA A 275 1.14 13.29 -46.58
C ALA A 275 0.51 12.95 -45.23
N HIS A 276 1.01 11.91 -44.57
CA HIS A 276 0.54 11.50 -43.24
C HIS A 276 0.80 12.58 -42.18
N MET A 277 2.00 13.16 -42.16
CA MET A 277 2.34 14.25 -41.26
C MET A 277 1.45 15.48 -41.47
N SER A 278 1.20 15.84 -42.75
CA SER A 278 0.30 16.94 -43.09
C SER A 278 -1.12 16.70 -42.60
N GLN A 279 -1.62 15.47 -42.68
CA GLN A 279 -2.95 15.11 -42.16
C GLN A 279 -2.99 15.24 -40.63
N LEU A 280 -2.01 14.67 -39.93
CA LEU A 280 -1.96 14.73 -38.47
C LEU A 280 -1.92 16.17 -37.93
N VAL A 281 -1.14 17.05 -38.56
CA VAL A 281 -1.02 18.46 -38.14
C VAL A 281 -2.33 19.23 -38.37
N VAL A 282 -3.01 19.02 -39.50
CA VAL A 282 -4.33 19.64 -39.76
C VAL A 282 -5.37 19.17 -38.74
N GLU A 283 -5.47 17.86 -38.55
CA GLU A 283 -6.43 17.31 -37.59
C GLU A 283 -6.11 17.69 -36.14
N LEU A 284 -4.84 17.96 -35.82
CA LEU A 284 -4.43 18.49 -34.53
C LEU A 284 -4.94 19.92 -34.36
N GLY A 285 -4.76 20.78 -35.36
CA GLY A 285 -5.27 22.15 -35.38
C GLY A 285 -6.79 22.21 -35.18
N GLU A 286 -7.55 21.40 -35.93
CA GLU A 286 -9.01 21.31 -35.81
C GLU A 286 -9.47 20.92 -34.40
N GLN A 287 -8.76 20.00 -33.73
CA GLN A 287 -9.11 19.58 -32.37
C GLN A 287 -8.92 20.69 -31.33
N LEU A 288 -7.91 21.56 -31.50
CA LEU A 288 -7.70 22.69 -30.59
C LEU A 288 -8.74 23.81 -30.76
N GLU A 289 -9.53 23.79 -31.83
CA GLU A 289 -10.68 24.68 -32.01
C GLU A 289 -11.93 24.21 -31.26
N THR A 290 -11.98 22.92 -30.88
CA THR A 290 -13.10 22.35 -30.11
C THR A 290 -13.01 22.68 -28.61
N GLU A 291 -14.15 22.64 -27.90
CA GLU A 291 -14.13 22.81 -26.44
C GLU A 291 -13.38 21.64 -25.77
N PRO A 292 -12.52 21.92 -24.76
CA PRO A 292 -11.80 20.89 -24.04
C PRO A 292 -12.76 19.92 -23.34
N ASN A 293 -12.55 18.62 -23.53
CA ASN A 293 -13.37 17.59 -22.91
C ASN A 293 -12.91 17.33 -21.46
N LEU A 294 -12.97 18.37 -20.64
CA LEU A 294 -12.75 18.26 -19.20
C LEU A 294 -13.96 17.56 -18.57
N PRO A 295 -13.77 16.62 -17.62
CA PRO A 295 -14.88 16.06 -16.88
C PRO A 295 -15.63 17.21 -16.19
N LYS A 296 -16.84 17.51 -16.68
CA LYS A 296 -17.76 18.45 -16.02
C LYS A 296 -17.93 17.97 -14.59
N PRO A 297 -17.90 18.84 -13.57
CA PRO A 297 -18.15 18.42 -12.20
C PRO A 297 -19.49 17.71 -12.19
N SER A 298 -19.43 16.39 -12.04
CA SER A 298 -20.60 15.54 -12.09
C SER A 298 -21.56 16.05 -11.02
N GLN A 299 -22.83 16.22 -11.38
CA GLN A 299 -23.94 16.49 -10.46
C GLN A 299 -24.22 15.27 -9.55
N SER A 300 -23.17 14.61 -9.04
CA SER A 300 -23.26 13.86 -7.82
C SER A 300 -23.59 14.85 -6.70
N LYS A 301 -24.58 14.49 -5.86
CA LYS A 301 -24.92 15.16 -4.59
C LYS A 301 -23.66 15.77 -3.96
N PRO A 302 -23.71 16.97 -3.37
CA PRO A 302 -22.53 17.64 -2.86
C PRO A 302 -21.80 16.65 -1.93
N LEU A 303 -20.69 16.08 -2.42
CA LEU A 303 -19.77 15.42 -1.54
C LEU A 303 -19.33 16.50 -0.58
N SER A 304 -19.52 16.21 0.69
CA SER A 304 -19.01 16.90 1.85
C SER A 304 -17.78 17.74 1.48
N THR A 305 -17.87 19.05 1.73
CA THR A 305 -16.76 20.00 1.89
C THR A 305 -15.40 19.44 1.51
N PHE A 306 -14.76 19.93 0.43
CA PHE A 306 -13.35 19.64 0.09
C PHE A 306 -12.48 19.67 1.35
N HIS A 307 -12.30 18.49 1.97
CA HIS A 307 -11.44 18.34 3.12
C HIS A 307 -10.07 18.13 2.52
N SER A 308 -9.21 19.14 2.68
CA SER A 308 -7.78 18.94 2.48
C SER A 308 -7.37 17.64 3.18
N PRO A 309 -6.66 16.72 2.50
CA PRO A 309 -6.13 15.53 3.15
C PRO A 309 -5.05 15.88 4.19
N PHE A 310 -4.71 17.16 4.32
CA PHE A 310 -3.71 17.69 5.24
C PHE A 310 -4.38 18.33 6.47
N PRO A 311 -3.85 18.11 7.69
CA PRO A 311 -4.34 18.77 8.89
C PRO A 311 -4.23 20.30 8.73
N ILE A 312 -5.27 21.01 9.16
CA ILE A 312 -5.57 22.44 8.91
C ILE A 312 -4.46 23.41 9.34
N SER A 313 -3.45 22.94 10.10
CA SER A 313 -2.40 23.77 10.69
C SER A 313 -1.18 24.05 9.80
N ASN A 314 -0.96 23.31 8.70
CA ASN A 314 0.15 23.57 7.77
C ASN A 314 -0.33 23.55 6.32
N SER A 315 -0.07 24.61 5.57
CA SER A 315 -0.21 24.65 4.10
C SER A 315 1.10 24.13 3.48
N PRO A 316 1.18 22.86 3.03
CA PRO A 316 2.41 22.31 2.51
C PRO A 316 2.88 23.04 1.25
N ARG A 317 4.20 23.16 1.11
CA ARG A 317 4.89 23.81 0.01
C ARG A 317 5.22 22.80 -1.08
N LEU A 318 4.65 23.00 -2.25
CA LEU A 318 4.94 22.23 -3.46
C LEU A 318 5.78 23.07 -4.41
N LEU A 319 6.88 22.49 -4.89
CA LEU A 319 7.61 23.00 -6.04
C LEU A 319 7.31 22.14 -7.26
N ILE A 320 6.84 22.75 -8.35
CA ILE A 320 6.70 22.10 -9.66
C ILE A 320 7.90 22.52 -10.51
N VAL A 321 8.67 21.57 -11.02
CA VAL A 321 9.79 21.81 -11.92
C VAL A 321 9.47 21.14 -13.26
N ASP A 322 9.10 21.94 -14.26
CA ASP A 322 8.56 21.49 -15.54
C ASP A 322 8.77 22.59 -16.60
N ASP A 323 9.31 22.23 -17.76
CA ASP A 323 9.58 23.18 -18.85
C ASP A 323 8.31 23.59 -19.61
N ASP A 324 7.24 22.79 -19.52
CA ASP A 324 5.90 23.21 -19.93
C ASP A 324 5.26 24.10 -18.85
N LEU A 325 5.68 25.37 -18.84
CA LEU A 325 5.15 26.40 -17.93
C LEU A 325 3.63 26.52 -17.99
N THR A 326 3.00 26.25 -19.15
CA THR A 326 1.56 26.34 -19.31
C THR A 326 0.85 25.23 -18.53
N LEU A 327 1.32 23.99 -18.67
CA LEU A 327 0.82 22.86 -17.89
C LEU A 327 1.10 23.05 -16.39
N ALA A 328 2.32 23.47 -16.04
CA ALA A 328 2.74 23.66 -14.66
C ALA A 328 1.90 24.73 -13.94
N GLN A 329 1.62 25.86 -14.61
CA GLN A 329 0.72 26.90 -14.09
C GLN A 329 -0.73 26.42 -13.99
N GLY A 330 -1.18 25.65 -14.99
CA GLY A 330 -2.45 24.93 -15.00
C GLY A 330 -2.66 24.13 -13.71
N LEU A 331 -1.73 23.23 -13.43
CA LEU A 331 -1.69 22.43 -12.22
C LEU A 331 -1.59 23.32 -10.97
N ALA A 332 -0.67 24.29 -10.93
CA ALA A 332 -0.50 25.15 -9.76
C ALA A 332 -1.79 25.88 -9.34
N SER A 333 -2.59 26.35 -10.30
CA SER A 333 -3.88 26.99 -10.03
C SER A 333 -4.88 26.05 -9.37
N GLU A 334 -4.99 24.81 -9.85
CA GLU A 334 -5.89 23.82 -9.28
C GLU A 334 -5.43 23.37 -7.89
N LEU A 335 -4.13 23.15 -7.71
CA LEU A 335 -3.52 22.72 -6.46
C LEU A 335 -3.58 23.82 -5.38
N ALA A 336 -3.45 25.10 -5.78
CA ALA A 336 -3.60 26.23 -4.87
C ALA A 336 -5.03 26.34 -4.29
N ALA A 337 -6.06 25.95 -5.05
CA ALA A 337 -7.43 25.88 -4.55
C ALA A 337 -7.59 24.90 -3.36
N TRP A 338 -6.60 24.03 -3.15
CA TRP A 338 -6.57 23.01 -2.09
C TRP A 338 -5.70 23.43 -0.89
N LYS A 339 -5.40 24.73 -0.75
CA LYS A 339 -4.60 25.34 0.34
C LYS A 339 -3.13 24.91 0.35
N MET A 340 -2.58 24.46 -0.78
CA MET A 340 -1.13 24.28 -0.94
C MET A 340 -0.45 25.59 -1.34
N GLN A 341 0.77 25.82 -0.89
CA GLN A 341 1.63 26.88 -1.41
C GLN A 341 2.41 26.32 -2.59
N VAL A 342 2.11 26.75 -3.81
CA VAL A 342 2.71 26.21 -5.02
C VAL A 342 3.67 27.22 -5.64
N GLU A 343 4.90 26.79 -5.91
CA GLU A 343 5.90 27.52 -6.70
C GLU A 343 6.20 26.73 -7.98
N VAL A 344 6.46 27.42 -9.09
CA VAL A 344 6.75 26.81 -10.40
C VAL A 344 8.11 27.27 -10.88
N ALA A 345 8.94 26.33 -11.32
CA ALA A 345 10.24 26.54 -11.94
C ALA A 345 10.25 25.93 -13.34
N GLY A 346 10.68 26.71 -14.35
CA GLY A 346 10.71 26.28 -15.75
C GLY A 346 11.95 25.47 -16.15
N ASP A 347 12.95 25.40 -15.26
CA ASP A 347 14.21 24.69 -15.50
C ASP A 347 14.85 24.25 -14.17
N ILE A 348 15.87 23.39 -14.26
CA ILE A 348 16.55 22.81 -13.09
C ILE A 348 17.28 23.88 -12.26
N SER A 349 17.81 24.93 -12.88
CA SER A 349 18.53 26.00 -12.17
C SER A 349 17.59 26.86 -11.33
N GLN A 350 16.42 27.21 -11.88
CA GLN A 350 15.32 27.84 -11.16
C GLN A 350 14.83 26.94 -10.03
N GLY A 351 14.68 25.63 -10.28
CA GLY A 351 14.32 24.64 -9.27
C GLY A 351 15.28 24.65 -8.09
N ARG A 352 16.59 24.55 -8.34
CA ARG A 352 17.62 24.63 -7.27
C ARG A 352 17.56 25.95 -6.49
N LYS A 353 17.33 27.08 -7.18
CA LYS A 353 17.21 28.38 -6.54
C LYS A 353 15.98 28.45 -5.62
N ALA A 354 14.84 27.91 -6.06
CA ALA A 354 13.63 27.82 -5.26
C ALA A 354 13.86 26.95 -4.01
N ILE A 355 14.48 25.77 -4.17
CA ILE A 355 14.82 24.87 -3.06
C ILE A 355 15.73 25.54 -2.04
N ALA A 356 16.75 26.27 -2.50
CA ALA A 356 17.71 26.96 -1.63
C ALA A 356 17.09 28.16 -0.89
N GLY A 357 16.18 28.89 -1.54
CA GLY A 357 15.49 30.03 -0.95
C GLY A 357 14.43 29.61 0.06
N ASN A 358 13.61 28.63 -0.30
CA ASN A 358 12.53 28.15 0.54
C ASN A 358 12.29 26.64 0.34
N ARG A 359 12.70 25.85 1.33
CA ARG A 359 12.68 24.39 1.21
C ARG A 359 11.27 23.83 0.97
N PRO A 360 10.97 23.16 -0.15
CA PRO A 360 9.65 22.56 -0.39
C PRO A 360 9.43 21.33 0.51
N ASP A 361 8.16 21.05 0.80
CA ASP A 361 7.75 19.81 1.48
C ASP A 361 7.65 18.64 0.50
N VAL A 362 7.44 18.93 -0.79
CA VAL A 362 7.38 17.95 -1.88
C VAL A 362 7.71 18.63 -3.21
N VAL A 363 8.34 17.88 -4.11
CA VAL A 363 8.66 18.33 -5.47
C VAL A 363 7.91 17.47 -6.50
N LEU A 364 7.21 18.11 -7.44
CA LEU A 364 6.73 17.49 -8.67
C LEU A 364 7.74 17.79 -9.77
N LEU A 365 8.45 16.77 -10.25
CA LEU A 365 9.63 16.94 -11.11
C LEU A 365 9.42 16.28 -12.47
N ASP A 366 9.47 17.07 -13.55
CA ASP A 366 9.68 16.52 -14.89
C ASP A 366 11.12 16.01 -15.03
N LEU A 367 11.33 14.99 -15.86
CA LEU A 367 12.66 14.50 -16.22
C LEU A 367 13.04 14.89 -17.65
N CYS A 368 12.07 15.30 -18.47
CA CYS A 368 12.26 15.61 -19.88
C CYS A 368 12.64 17.07 -20.10
N PHE A 369 13.81 17.47 -19.60
CA PHE A 369 14.36 18.79 -19.90
C PHE A 369 15.24 18.76 -21.16
N PRO A 370 15.20 19.80 -22.02
CA PRO A 370 16.24 20.07 -23.00
C PRO A 370 17.62 20.10 -22.33
N GLU A 371 18.68 19.64 -23.02
CA GLU A 371 20.05 19.59 -22.44
C GLU A 371 20.52 20.94 -21.87
N SER A 372 20.07 22.05 -22.46
CA SER A 372 20.36 23.42 -21.99
C SER A 372 19.68 23.80 -20.68
N LEU A 373 18.62 23.10 -20.28
CA LEU A 373 17.82 23.37 -19.08
C LEU A 373 18.16 22.45 -17.90
N GLY A 374 19.12 21.53 -18.09
CA GLY A 374 19.69 20.67 -17.04
C GLY A 374 19.13 19.26 -17.02
N ASN A 375 19.55 18.48 -16.02
CA ASN A 375 19.23 17.05 -15.88
C ASN A 375 18.37 16.79 -14.64
N GLY A 376 17.10 16.40 -14.86
CA GLY A 376 16.17 16.10 -13.76
C GLY A 376 16.63 14.95 -12.85
N PHE A 377 17.41 13.99 -13.35
CA PHE A 377 17.93 12.90 -12.52
C PHE A 377 18.99 13.38 -11.52
N GLU A 378 19.79 14.39 -11.86
CA GLU A 378 20.77 14.99 -10.93
C GLU A 378 20.05 15.71 -9.79
N LEU A 379 19.01 16.49 -10.10
CA LEU A 379 18.21 17.15 -9.08
C LEU A 379 17.51 16.15 -8.15
N LEU A 380 17.01 15.03 -8.71
CA LEU A 380 16.41 13.95 -7.91
C LEU A 380 17.42 13.35 -6.91
N GLU A 381 18.65 13.11 -7.36
CA GLU A 381 19.73 12.59 -6.50
C GLU A 381 20.11 13.60 -5.40
N GLU A 382 20.24 14.87 -5.73
CA GLU A 382 20.51 15.95 -4.77
C GLU A 382 19.44 15.99 -3.67
N LEU A 383 18.16 15.96 -4.05
CA LEU A 383 17.04 16.03 -3.12
C LEU A 383 16.97 14.82 -2.16
N LYS A 384 17.41 13.63 -2.61
CA LYS A 384 17.54 12.44 -1.75
C LYS A 384 18.61 12.64 -0.67
N THR A 385 19.70 13.33 -0.98
CA THR A 385 20.82 13.54 -0.04
C THR A 385 20.60 14.67 0.96
N THR A 386 19.55 15.49 0.77
CA THR A 386 19.20 16.52 1.76
C THR A 386 18.78 15.89 3.09
N GLN A 387 19.02 16.58 4.20
CA GLN A 387 18.62 16.12 5.53
C GLN A 387 17.64 17.12 6.18
N PRO A 388 16.38 16.73 6.45
CA PRO A 388 15.72 15.50 5.99
C PRO A 388 15.62 15.43 4.45
N PRO A 389 15.36 14.28 3.83
CA PRO A 389 15.16 14.18 2.38
C PRO A 389 13.87 14.88 1.96
N VAL A 390 13.85 15.46 0.76
CA VAL A 390 12.62 16.04 0.17
C VAL A 390 11.98 14.99 -0.74
N PRO A 391 10.71 14.61 -0.54
CA PRO A 391 10.05 13.65 -1.41
C PRO A 391 9.83 14.23 -2.81
N VAL A 392 10.11 13.41 -3.82
CA VAL A 392 9.93 13.78 -5.22
C VAL A 392 8.93 12.84 -5.90
N VAL A 393 7.91 13.42 -6.52
CA VAL A 393 7.00 12.74 -7.44
C VAL A 393 7.45 13.09 -8.85
N VAL A 394 7.85 12.08 -9.63
CA VAL A 394 8.24 12.28 -11.02
C VAL A 394 7.02 12.43 -11.90
N PHE A 395 7.06 13.38 -12.83
CA PHE A 395 5.99 13.73 -13.74
C PHE A 395 6.51 13.89 -15.18
N THR A 396 6.51 12.81 -15.96
CA THR A 396 7.22 12.75 -17.25
C THR A 396 6.32 12.29 -18.40
N ALA A 397 6.62 12.71 -19.63
CA ALA A 397 5.92 12.27 -20.84
C ALA A 397 6.35 10.90 -21.36
N GLN A 398 7.53 10.40 -20.97
CA GLN A 398 8.05 9.12 -21.48
C GLN A 398 7.55 7.91 -20.67
N GLU A 399 7.18 6.86 -21.40
CA GLU A 399 6.87 5.55 -20.82
C GLU A 399 8.06 4.62 -20.97
N SER A 400 9.05 4.78 -20.10
CA SER A 400 10.22 3.90 -20.07
C SER A 400 10.30 3.15 -18.74
N PHE A 401 10.24 1.81 -18.82
CA PHE A 401 10.50 0.96 -17.66
C PHE A 401 11.90 1.24 -17.08
N ALA A 402 12.90 1.48 -17.93
CA ALA A 402 14.26 1.77 -17.49
C ALA A 402 14.34 3.09 -16.70
N GLU A 403 13.62 4.13 -17.13
CA GLU A 403 13.54 5.39 -16.39
C GLU A 403 12.81 5.21 -15.06
N ARG A 404 11.68 4.49 -15.06
CA ARG A 404 10.93 4.19 -13.83
C ARG A 404 11.81 3.47 -12.80
N VAL A 405 12.63 2.50 -13.24
CA VAL A 405 13.61 1.82 -12.38
C VAL A 405 14.68 2.79 -11.87
N ARG A 406 15.19 3.69 -12.74
CA ARG A 406 16.18 4.70 -12.35
C ARG A 406 15.62 5.67 -11.30
N VAL A 407 14.40 6.16 -11.49
CA VAL A 407 13.68 7.01 -10.53
C VAL A 407 13.55 6.32 -9.16
N ALA A 408 13.15 5.05 -9.16
CA ALA A 408 13.02 4.29 -7.91
C ALA A 408 14.37 4.17 -7.16
N ARG A 409 15.47 3.89 -7.87
CA ARG A 409 16.82 3.83 -7.26
C ARG A 409 17.27 5.16 -6.66
N LEU A 410 16.89 6.26 -7.30
CA LEU A 410 17.18 7.62 -6.85
C LEU A 410 16.18 8.14 -5.81
N GLY A 411 15.30 7.28 -5.27
CA GLY A 411 14.43 7.63 -4.14
C GLY A 411 13.15 8.39 -4.52
N GLY A 412 12.75 8.37 -5.80
CA GLY A 412 11.47 8.92 -6.21
C GLY A 412 10.29 8.23 -5.51
N ARG A 413 9.38 9.02 -4.93
CA ARG A 413 8.22 8.56 -4.14
C ARG A 413 6.95 8.39 -4.98
N GLY A 414 6.98 8.80 -6.24
CA GLY A 414 5.88 8.61 -7.19
C GLY A 414 6.38 8.74 -8.63
N PHE A 415 5.63 8.15 -9.56
CA PHE A 415 5.89 8.25 -10.99
C PHE A 415 4.56 8.38 -11.73
N LEU A 416 4.36 9.54 -12.33
CA LEU A 416 3.18 9.93 -13.09
C LEU A 416 3.58 10.14 -14.56
N GLN A 417 2.80 9.54 -15.45
CA GLN A 417 2.96 9.70 -16.88
C GLN A 417 2.02 10.78 -17.39
N LYS A 418 2.56 11.77 -18.12
CA LYS A 418 1.79 12.77 -18.86
C LYS A 418 1.12 12.11 -20.08
N PRO A 419 -0.15 12.41 -20.42
CA PRO A 419 -1.06 13.30 -19.70
C PRO A 419 -1.67 12.63 -18.47
N VAL A 420 -1.93 13.42 -17.43
CA VAL A 420 -2.53 12.93 -16.18
C VAL A 420 -3.59 13.90 -15.68
N ALA A 421 -4.69 13.37 -15.14
CA ALA A 421 -5.70 14.18 -14.50
C ALA A 421 -5.14 14.82 -13.21
N PRO A 422 -5.42 16.10 -12.92
CA PRO A 422 -4.94 16.82 -11.73
C PRO A 422 -5.25 16.10 -10.42
N GLN A 423 -6.40 15.43 -10.32
CA GLN A 423 -6.77 14.62 -9.17
C GLN A 423 -5.73 13.51 -8.87
N LYS A 424 -5.23 12.82 -9.90
CA LYS A 424 -4.21 11.77 -9.73
C LYS A 424 -2.86 12.35 -9.31
N VAL A 425 -2.53 13.56 -9.79
CA VAL A 425 -1.34 14.31 -9.32
C VAL A 425 -1.47 14.56 -7.83
N MET A 426 -2.65 15.01 -7.39
CA MET A 426 -2.92 15.25 -5.98
C MET A 426 -2.83 14.00 -5.13
N ASP A 427 -3.42 12.89 -5.57
CA ASP A 427 -3.36 11.64 -4.83
C ASP A 427 -1.90 11.17 -4.65
N ALA A 428 -1.07 11.33 -5.68
CA ALA A 428 0.35 11.01 -5.61
C ALA A 428 1.15 11.94 -4.68
N ILE A 429 0.89 13.25 -4.74
CA ILE A 429 1.51 14.25 -3.87
C ILE A 429 1.12 14.01 -2.40
N ALA A 430 -0.17 13.80 -2.14
CA ALA A 430 -0.67 13.52 -0.80
C ALA A 430 -0.05 12.24 -0.23
N LYS A 431 0.07 11.18 -1.05
CA LYS A 431 0.77 9.95 -0.67
C LYS A 431 2.24 10.21 -0.35
N ALA A 432 2.95 10.96 -1.19
CA ALA A 432 4.36 11.27 -0.98
C ALA A 432 4.59 12.07 0.31
N LEU A 433 3.76 13.08 0.59
CA LEU A 433 3.82 13.87 1.82
C LEU A 433 3.50 13.04 3.07
N GLN A 434 2.51 12.15 3.01
CA GLN A 434 2.16 11.26 4.12
C GLN A 434 3.31 10.31 4.50
N GLN A 435 4.17 9.95 3.57
CA GLN A 435 5.31 9.05 3.77
C GLN A 435 6.60 9.78 4.18
N SER A 436 6.57 11.11 4.30
CA SER A 436 7.78 11.95 4.46
C SER A 436 7.86 12.73 5.77
N GLY A 437 6.87 12.60 6.65
CA GLY A 437 6.95 13.21 7.99
C GLY A 437 7.96 12.47 8.87
N PRO A 438 8.80 13.17 9.66
CA PRO A 438 9.56 12.51 10.72
C PRO A 438 8.55 11.80 11.64
N PRO A 439 8.77 10.53 11.97
CA PRO A 439 7.87 9.79 12.82
C PRO A 439 7.84 10.45 14.21
N GLN A 440 6.76 11.14 14.56
CA GLN A 440 6.40 11.40 15.96
C GLN A 440 5.93 10.09 16.60
N ALA A 441 6.76 9.05 16.51
CA ALA A 441 6.48 7.73 17.02
C ALA A 441 7.16 7.56 18.36
N LYS A 442 6.45 6.92 19.28
CA LYS A 442 6.94 6.56 20.60
C LYS A 442 7.57 5.17 20.54
N LEU A 443 8.79 5.05 21.03
CA LEU A 443 9.50 3.78 21.09
C LEU A 443 9.72 3.41 22.54
N LEU A 444 9.36 2.19 22.91
CA LEU A 444 9.80 1.59 24.17
C LEU A 444 10.97 0.66 23.86
N ILE A 445 12.10 0.85 24.54
CA ILE A 445 13.31 0.04 24.36
C ILE A 445 13.64 -0.61 25.69
N VAL A 446 13.75 -1.94 25.69
CA VAL A 446 14.05 -2.74 26.88
C VAL A 446 15.33 -3.52 26.65
N ASP A 447 16.36 -3.22 27.43
CA ASP A 447 17.68 -3.87 27.37
C ASP A 447 18.35 -3.67 28.74
N ASP A 448 18.86 -4.74 29.36
CA ASP A 448 19.48 -4.67 30.69
C ASP A 448 20.87 -4.01 30.67
N ASP A 449 21.48 -3.85 29.48
CA ASP A 449 22.72 -3.11 29.30
C ASP A 449 22.48 -1.61 29.08
N PRO A 450 22.82 -0.74 30.07
CA PRO A 450 22.64 0.70 29.94
C PRO A 450 23.50 1.32 28.83
N GLN A 451 24.60 0.69 28.40
CA GLN A 451 25.42 1.19 27.30
C GLN A 451 24.69 1.04 25.96
N ILE A 452 23.96 -0.05 25.77
CA ILE A 452 23.16 -0.28 24.56
C ILE A 452 22.01 0.73 24.53
N LEU A 453 21.34 0.96 25.65
CA LEU A 453 20.28 1.98 25.74
C LEU A 453 20.78 3.39 25.37
N ASP A 454 21.98 3.78 25.82
CA ASP A 454 22.58 5.09 25.50
C ASP A 454 23.01 5.20 24.02
N GLN A 455 23.55 4.11 23.45
CA GLN A 455 23.81 4.02 22.01
C GLN A 455 22.54 4.21 21.19
N LEU A 456 21.47 3.47 21.55
CA LEU A 456 20.17 3.54 20.87
C LEU A 456 19.56 4.94 20.95
N ARG A 457 19.68 5.61 22.11
CA ARG A 457 19.30 7.02 22.26
C ARG A 457 20.02 7.92 21.26
N THR A 458 21.34 7.83 21.22
CA THR A 458 22.20 8.65 20.35
C THR A 458 21.85 8.47 18.87
N VAL A 459 21.44 7.26 18.48
CA VAL A 459 21.09 6.94 17.08
C VAL A 459 19.66 7.35 16.71
N LEU A 460 18.68 7.09 17.57
CA LEU A 460 17.25 7.22 17.23
C LEU A 460 16.69 8.61 17.56
N GLU A 461 17.07 9.24 18.68
CA GLU A 461 16.51 10.52 19.12
C GLU A 461 16.67 11.66 18.09
N PRO A 462 17.80 11.80 17.36
CA PRO A 462 17.96 12.83 16.33
C PRO A 462 16.97 12.71 15.16
N TRP A 463 16.33 11.55 14.97
CA TRP A 463 15.33 11.32 13.92
C TRP A 463 13.91 11.73 14.34
N GLY A 464 13.73 12.27 15.55
CA GLY A 464 12.47 12.79 16.05
C GLY A 464 11.60 11.77 16.81
N PHE A 465 12.14 10.59 17.09
CA PHE A 465 11.49 9.56 17.89
C PHE A 465 11.39 9.95 19.37
N GLN A 466 10.26 9.65 20.01
CA GLN A 466 10.10 9.80 21.46
C GLN A 466 10.50 8.48 22.15
N LEU A 467 11.62 8.47 22.87
CA LEU A 467 12.17 7.24 23.43
C LEU A 467 11.82 7.09 24.92
N THR A 468 11.31 5.92 25.29
CA THR A 468 11.24 5.42 26.66
C THR A 468 12.22 4.27 26.78
N LEU A 469 13.24 4.42 27.63
CA LEU A 469 14.29 3.42 27.83
C LEU A 469 14.05 2.72 29.16
N LEU A 470 14.13 1.39 29.16
CA LEU A 470 13.89 0.57 30.33
C LEU A 470 15.02 -0.47 30.47
N ASN A 471 15.72 -0.43 31.60
CA ASN A 471 16.80 -1.38 31.91
C ASN A 471 16.39 -2.50 32.87
N ASP A 472 15.22 -2.37 33.50
CA ASP A 472 14.68 -3.37 34.43
C ASP A 472 13.41 -4.01 33.82
N PRO A 473 13.47 -5.28 33.37
CA PRO A 473 12.32 -5.94 32.74
C PRO A 473 11.13 -6.14 33.68
N GLN A 474 11.31 -6.08 35.01
CA GLN A 474 10.18 -6.20 35.95
C GLN A 474 9.17 -5.05 35.82
N GLN A 475 9.65 -3.85 35.47
CA GLN A 475 8.82 -2.64 35.33
C GLN A 475 8.17 -2.53 33.94
N PHE A 476 8.36 -3.54 33.09
CA PHE A 476 7.91 -3.52 31.70
C PHE A 476 6.41 -3.23 31.55
N TRP A 477 5.58 -3.94 32.31
CA TRP A 477 4.12 -3.84 32.17
C TRP A 477 3.56 -2.47 32.57
N GLU A 478 4.08 -1.90 33.66
CA GLU A 478 3.71 -0.55 34.07
C GLU A 478 4.15 0.48 33.03
N THR A 479 5.36 0.33 32.49
CA THR A 479 5.94 1.27 31.53
C THR A 479 5.19 1.27 30.21
N ILE A 480 4.85 0.10 29.64
CA ILE A 480 4.15 0.01 28.36
C ILE A 480 2.74 0.62 28.42
N GLU A 481 2.04 0.46 29.55
CA GLU A 481 0.72 1.06 29.79
C GLU A 481 0.79 2.59 29.91
N GLN A 482 1.89 3.13 30.45
CA GLN A 482 2.08 4.57 30.60
C GLN A 482 2.52 5.26 29.30
N CYS A 483 3.49 4.67 28.58
CA CYS A 483 4.10 5.34 27.43
C CYS A 483 3.32 5.15 26.13
N THR A 484 2.53 4.07 26.02
CA THR A 484 1.75 3.68 24.84
C THR A 484 2.59 3.74 23.55
N PRO A 485 3.58 2.85 23.40
CA PRO A 485 4.54 2.94 22.31
C PRO A 485 3.92 2.54 20.96
N ASP A 486 4.47 3.07 19.87
CA ASP A 486 4.17 2.68 18.49
C ASP A 486 5.05 1.53 17.99
N LEU A 487 6.18 1.30 18.67
CA LEU A 487 7.11 0.20 18.41
C LEU A 487 7.83 -0.19 19.71
N LEU A 488 7.99 -1.48 19.94
CA LEU A 488 8.74 -2.06 21.06
C LEU A 488 10.05 -2.68 20.56
N ILE A 489 11.17 -2.32 21.19
CA ILE A 489 12.48 -2.93 20.98
C ILE A 489 12.83 -3.75 22.23
N LEU A 490 13.13 -5.03 22.07
CA LEU A 490 13.46 -5.94 23.18
C LEU A 490 14.82 -6.58 22.97
N ASP A 491 15.67 -6.59 24.00
CA ASP A 491 16.78 -7.54 24.04
C ASP A 491 16.25 -8.97 24.19
N VAL A 492 16.91 -9.93 23.55
CA VAL A 492 16.53 -11.35 23.66
C VAL A 492 16.84 -11.88 25.05
N GLU A 493 18.06 -11.64 25.53
CA GLU A 493 18.60 -12.22 26.76
C GLU A 493 18.62 -11.16 27.85
N MET A 494 17.74 -11.27 28.84
CA MET A 494 17.72 -10.39 30.01
C MET A 494 17.51 -11.22 31.28
N PRO A 495 18.00 -10.74 32.45
CA PRO A 495 17.75 -11.40 33.72
C PRO A 495 16.26 -11.50 34.04
N GLU A 496 15.87 -12.60 34.70
CA GLU A 496 14.53 -12.90 35.23
C GLU A 496 13.43 -13.12 34.18
N PHE A 497 13.27 -12.20 33.23
CA PHE A 497 12.34 -12.30 32.11
C PHE A 497 13.09 -12.03 30.81
N SER A 498 13.10 -13.02 29.91
CA SER A 498 13.69 -12.83 28.59
C SER A 498 12.80 -11.93 27.73
N GLY A 499 13.37 -11.29 26.69
CA GLY A 499 12.53 -10.55 25.73
C GLY A 499 11.52 -11.43 25.02
N ILE A 500 11.83 -12.74 24.87
CA ILE A 500 10.90 -13.73 24.30
C ILE A 500 9.67 -13.86 25.20
N ASP A 501 9.85 -13.95 26.52
CA ASP A 501 8.75 -14.00 27.49
C ASP A 501 7.90 -12.74 27.43
N LEU A 502 8.54 -11.57 27.43
CA LEU A 502 7.85 -10.28 27.34
C LEU A 502 7.04 -10.15 26.04
N CYS A 503 7.60 -10.60 24.91
CA CYS A 503 6.91 -10.61 23.62
C CYS A 503 5.68 -11.51 23.63
N GLN A 504 5.76 -12.71 24.22
CA GLN A 504 4.60 -13.60 24.35
C GLN A 504 3.49 -12.97 25.20
N VAL A 505 3.85 -12.28 26.29
CA VAL A 505 2.89 -11.54 27.13
C VAL A 505 2.22 -10.41 26.33
N VAL A 506 3.00 -9.60 25.61
CA VAL A 506 2.49 -8.54 24.72
C VAL A 506 1.53 -9.11 23.67
N ARG A 507 1.86 -10.26 23.08
CA ARG A 507 1.05 -10.91 22.03
C ARG A 507 -0.26 -11.48 22.53
N ASN A 508 -0.31 -11.89 23.80
CA ASN A 508 -1.51 -12.42 24.44
C ASN A 508 -2.43 -11.33 25.01
N ASP A 509 -2.00 -10.06 25.09
CA ASP A 509 -2.86 -8.96 25.53
C ASP A 509 -3.65 -8.37 24.34
N PRO A 510 -4.99 -8.25 24.44
CA PRO A 510 -5.84 -7.71 23.37
C PRO A 510 -5.51 -6.28 22.94
N ARG A 511 -4.92 -5.47 23.81
CA ARG A 511 -4.54 -4.07 23.55
C ARG A 511 -3.20 -3.97 22.82
N TRP A 512 -2.27 -4.87 23.13
CA TRP A 512 -0.88 -4.82 22.66
C TRP A 512 -0.51 -5.89 21.63
N GLY A 513 -1.43 -6.83 21.34
CA GLY A 513 -1.18 -7.97 20.46
C GLY A 513 -0.67 -7.60 19.06
N GLU A 514 -1.02 -6.39 18.59
CA GLU A 514 -0.65 -5.86 17.28
C GLU A 514 0.53 -4.86 17.30
N LEU A 515 1.09 -4.58 18.47
CA LEU A 515 2.25 -3.69 18.62
C LEU A 515 3.47 -4.25 17.87
N PRO A 516 4.11 -3.50 16.97
CA PRO A 516 5.33 -3.96 16.30
C PRO A 516 6.45 -4.25 17.32
N VAL A 517 7.03 -5.45 17.27
CA VAL A 517 8.14 -5.86 18.17
C VAL A 517 9.41 -6.17 17.39
N LEU A 518 10.48 -5.42 17.66
CA LEU A 518 11.82 -5.60 17.10
C LEU A 518 12.76 -6.17 18.17
N PHE A 519 13.42 -7.29 17.88
CA PHE A 519 14.40 -7.85 18.82
C PHE A 519 15.82 -7.37 18.57
N LEU A 520 16.63 -7.26 19.62
CA LEU A 520 18.08 -7.13 19.56
C LEU A 520 18.68 -8.48 19.99
N SER A 521 19.45 -9.14 19.13
CA SER A 521 20.01 -10.47 19.44
C SER A 521 21.53 -10.47 19.32
N ALA A 522 22.22 -10.95 20.36
CA ALA A 522 23.66 -11.23 20.30
C ALA A 522 23.99 -12.53 19.54
N VAL A 523 23.06 -13.50 19.54
CA VAL A 523 23.31 -14.85 19.05
C VAL A 523 22.89 -15.01 17.58
N GLN A 524 23.70 -15.75 16.81
CA GLN A 524 23.51 -16.03 15.38
C GLN A 524 22.87 -17.40 15.11
N ASP A 525 22.51 -18.17 16.15
CA ASP A 525 21.99 -19.50 15.93
C ASP A 525 20.55 -19.44 15.41
N ALA A 526 20.23 -20.34 14.47
CA ALA A 526 18.93 -20.39 13.82
C ALA A 526 17.79 -20.72 14.79
N GLU A 527 18.09 -21.41 15.89
CA GLU A 527 17.09 -21.84 16.87
C GLU A 527 16.55 -20.64 17.67
N THR A 528 17.43 -19.78 18.19
CA THR A 528 17.05 -18.54 18.88
C THR A 528 16.27 -17.60 17.96
N LEU A 529 16.72 -17.42 16.71
CA LEU A 529 15.99 -16.61 15.73
C LEU A 529 14.60 -17.17 15.45
N GLN A 530 14.48 -18.49 15.32
CA GLN A 530 13.19 -19.15 15.16
C GLN A 530 12.28 -18.90 16.36
N GLN A 531 12.80 -19.02 17.60
CA GLN A 531 12.04 -18.77 18.82
C GLN A 531 11.52 -17.33 18.91
N VAL A 532 12.36 -16.35 18.58
CA VAL A 532 12.00 -14.92 18.52
C VAL A 532 10.79 -14.69 17.60
N PHE A 533 10.81 -15.25 16.39
CA PHE A 533 9.69 -15.12 15.47
C PHE A 533 8.46 -15.95 15.87
N MET A 534 8.65 -17.10 16.51
CA MET A 534 7.56 -17.92 17.06
C MET A 534 6.83 -17.21 18.21
N ALA A 535 7.57 -16.49 19.06
CA ALA A 535 7.01 -15.66 20.13
C ALA A 535 6.20 -14.47 19.62
N GLY A 536 6.39 -14.09 18.35
CA GLY A 536 5.60 -13.05 17.71
C GLY A 536 6.39 -11.81 17.31
N ALA A 537 7.72 -11.87 17.27
CA ALA A 537 8.52 -10.76 16.76
C ALA A 537 8.15 -10.38 15.33
N ASP A 538 8.27 -9.09 15.02
CA ASP A 538 8.11 -8.55 13.68
C ASP A 538 9.43 -8.54 12.91
N ASP A 539 10.54 -8.45 13.63
CA ASP A 539 11.89 -8.41 13.07
C ASP A 539 12.94 -8.55 14.16
N TYR A 540 14.21 -8.58 13.76
CA TYR A 540 15.34 -8.45 14.68
C TYR A 540 16.52 -7.67 14.07
N VAL A 541 17.36 -7.12 14.93
CA VAL A 541 18.67 -6.55 14.64
C VAL A 541 19.71 -7.36 15.40
N GLN A 542 20.79 -7.70 14.72
CA GLN A 542 21.88 -8.43 15.32
C GLN A 542 22.86 -7.48 16.02
N LYS A 543 23.27 -7.79 17.25
CA LYS A 543 24.36 -7.12 17.97
C LYS A 543 25.72 -7.63 17.40
N PRO A 544 26.73 -6.76 17.18
CA PRO A 544 26.75 -5.33 17.48
C PRO A 544 25.87 -4.52 16.52
N ILE A 545 25.13 -3.57 17.08
CA ILE A 545 24.14 -2.77 16.36
C ILE A 545 24.84 -1.89 15.33
N ARG A 546 24.32 -1.91 14.10
CA ARG A 546 24.73 -1.01 13.02
C ARG A 546 23.65 0.05 12.83
N ASP A 547 23.97 1.29 13.17
CA ASP A 547 23.02 2.41 13.22
C ASP A 547 22.14 2.53 11.96
N PRO A 548 22.69 2.47 10.72
CA PRO A 548 21.86 2.57 9.52
C PRO A 548 20.90 1.39 9.34
N GLU A 549 21.31 0.18 9.73
CA GLU A 549 20.48 -1.03 9.64
C GLU A 549 19.33 -0.96 10.64
N LEU A 550 19.60 -0.53 11.87
CA LEU A 550 18.59 -0.32 12.91
C LEU A 550 17.55 0.71 12.45
N LEU A 551 18.01 1.89 12.02
CA LEU A 551 17.14 2.98 11.59
C LEU A 551 16.21 2.55 10.45
N ALA A 552 16.75 1.89 9.43
CA ALA A 552 15.96 1.39 8.31
C ALA A 552 14.88 0.40 8.77
N ARG A 553 15.20 -0.52 9.67
CA ARG A 553 14.23 -1.48 10.21
C ARG A 553 13.15 -0.80 11.05
N VAL A 554 13.53 0.11 11.95
CA VAL A 554 12.58 0.86 12.80
C VAL A 554 11.62 1.69 11.94
N LEU A 555 12.13 2.47 10.99
CA LEU A 555 11.31 3.30 10.10
C LEU A 555 10.32 2.46 9.30
N ASN A 556 10.79 1.36 8.71
CA ASN A 556 9.94 0.45 7.93
C ASN A 556 8.80 -0.12 8.79
N ARG A 557 9.07 -0.54 10.04
CA ARG A 557 8.04 -1.09 10.93
C ARG A 557 7.00 -0.06 11.36
N ILE A 558 7.42 1.17 11.65
CA ILE A 558 6.51 2.25 12.04
C ILE A 558 5.63 2.68 10.86
N GLU A 559 6.22 2.92 9.68
CA GLU A 559 5.48 3.34 8.48
C GLU A 559 4.38 2.31 8.14
N ARG A 560 4.69 1.01 8.23
CA ARG A 560 3.75 -0.07 7.95
C ARG A 560 2.63 -0.16 9.00
N SER A 561 2.95 -0.03 10.28
CA SER A 561 1.96 -0.03 11.36
C SER A 561 0.95 1.12 11.18
N GLN A 562 1.45 2.32 10.89
CA GLN A 562 0.61 3.51 10.67
C GLN A 562 -0.29 3.37 9.43
N LEU A 563 0.21 2.80 8.32
CA LEU A 563 -0.61 2.54 7.13
C LEU A 563 -1.77 1.58 7.42
N ARG A 564 -1.54 0.55 8.24
CA ARG A 564 -2.59 -0.39 8.64
C ARG A 564 -3.65 0.27 9.51
N LEU A 565 -3.25 1.03 10.53
CA LEU A 565 -4.18 1.75 11.41
C LEU A 565 -5.08 2.71 10.61
N LYS A 566 -4.50 3.39 9.60
CA LYS A 566 -5.27 4.24 8.67
C LYS A 566 -6.28 3.43 7.84
N MET A 567 -5.90 2.28 7.30
CA MET A 567 -6.84 1.42 6.54
C MET A 567 -7.99 0.91 7.41
N ILE A 568 -7.71 0.53 8.66
CA ILE A 568 -8.73 0.10 9.62
C ILE A 568 -9.69 1.26 9.93
N ALA A 569 -9.16 2.46 10.19
CA ALA A 569 -9.97 3.66 10.44
C ALA A 569 -10.88 3.99 9.26
N GLN A 570 -10.36 3.94 8.02
CA GLN A 570 -11.16 4.16 6.80
C GLN A 570 -12.25 3.10 6.60
N LYS A 571 -11.93 1.82 6.85
CA LYS A 571 -12.91 0.73 6.77
C LYS A 571 -14.03 0.90 7.79
N ASN A 572 -13.69 1.28 9.01
CA ASN A 572 -14.67 1.50 10.08
C ASN A 572 -15.56 2.72 9.78
N GLN A 573 -15.02 3.77 9.19
CA GLN A 573 -15.78 4.93 8.74
C GLN A 573 -16.78 4.57 7.63
N MET A 574 -16.37 3.77 6.63
CA MET A 574 -17.26 3.27 5.58
C MET A 574 -18.38 2.34 6.07
N LEU A 575 -18.16 1.64 7.19
CA LEU A 575 -19.19 0.79 7.82
C LEU A 575 -20.16 1.60 8.67
N SER A 576 -19.74 2.75 9.21
CA SER A 576 -20.61 3.65 9.98
C SER A 576 -21.49 4.55 9.11
N ASP A 577 -21.10 4.79 7.85
CA ASP A 577 -21.87 5.58 6.87
C ASP A 577 -22.90 4.74 6.09
N LYS A 578 -22.96 3.42 6.32
CA LYS A 578 -23.96 2.49 5.78
C LYS A 578 -24.98 2.13 6.85
#